data_AF-A0A2A7BAQ9-F1
#
_entry.id   AF-A0A2A7BAQ9-F1
#
_cell.length_a   1.000
_cell.length_b   1.000
_cell.length_c   1.000
_cell.angle_alpha   90.00
_cell.angle_beta   90.00
_cell.angle_gamma   90.00
#
_symmetry.space_group_name_H-M   'P 1'
#
loop_
_entity.id
_entity.type
_entity.pdbx_description
1 polymer ?
#
loop_
_entity_poly.entity_id
_entity_poly.type
_entity_poly.pdbx_seq_one_letter_code
_entity_poly.pdbx_strand_id
1 'polypeptide(L)' 'MEELTPYALRELVSAIYVDAPDKSSGKRVQHIHIKYDGLGYIPLDELEAKEKA' A
#
# COMPACT_ATOMS: atom_id res chain seq x y z
N MET A 1 4.55 -2.03 -17.10
CA MET A 1 3.84 -1.81 -15.83
C MET A 1 4.17 -0.39 -15.41
N GLU A 2 3.17 0.50 -15.37
CA GLU A 2 3.36 1.83 -14.79
C GLU A 2 3.48 1.68 -13.27
N GLU A 3 4.48 2.33 -12.70
CA GLU A 3 4.70 2.34 -11.25
C GLU A 3 3.67 3.28 -10.60
N LEU A 4 3.02 2.83 -9.53
CA LEU A 4 2.08 3.66 -8.78
C LEU A 4 2.81 4.91 -8.25
N THR A 5 2.26 6.09 -8.53
CA THR A 5 2.79 7.32 -7.93
C THR A 5 2.63 7.25 -6.40
N PRO A 6 3.52 7.89 -5.62
CA PRO A 6 3.41 7.93 -4.16
C PRO A 6 2.05 8.45 -3.67
N TYR A 7 1.42 9.34 -4.44
CA TYR A 7 0.08 9.86 -4.13
C TYR A 7 -0.99 8.80 -4.33
N ALA A 8 -0.97 8.06 -5.44
CA ALA A 8 -1.89 6.96 -5.68
C ALA A 8 -1.75 5.86 -4.62
N LEU A 9 -0.53 5.54 -4.19
CA LEU A 9 -0.31 4.57 -3.12
C LEU A 9 -0.90 5.01 -1.78
N ARG A 10 -0.85 6.31 -1.47
CA ARG A 10 -1.44 6.87 -0.24
C ARG A 10 -2.95 6.72 -0.20
N GLU A 11 -3.63 6.94 -1.32
CA GLU A 11 -5.09 6.82 -1.40
C GLU A 11 -5.58 5.38 -1.15
N LEU A 12 -4.71 4.37 -1.37
CA LEU A 12 -5.03 2.96 -1.12
C LEU A 12 -4.82 2.53 0.34
N VAL A 13 -4.25 3.40 1.20
CA VAL A 13 -3.97 3.05 2.60
C VAL A 13 -5.27 3.03 3.41
N SER A 14 -5.61 1.85 3.92
CA SER A 14 -6.73 1.61 4.84
C SER A 14 -6.42 2.03 6.27
N ALA A 15 -5.27 1.56 6.75
CA ALA A 15 -4.88 1.67 8.14
C ALA A 15 -3.36 1.56 8.28
N ILE A 16 -2.83 2.22 9.29
CA ILE A 16 -1.41 2.15 9.68
C ILE A 16 -1.37 1.66 11.12
N TYR A 17 -0.77 0.48 11.32
CA TYR A 17 -0.53 -0.08 12.65
C TYR A 17 0.93 0.13 13.02
N VAL A 18 1.15 0.62 14.24
CA VAL A 18 2.47 0.93 14.76
C VAL A 18 2.66 0.13 16.05
N ASP A 19 3.65 -0.76 16.05
CA ASP A 19 3.92 -1.59 17.21
C ASP A 19 4.51 -0.77 18.37
N ALA A 20 4.57 -1.36 19.56
CA ALA A 20 5.41 -0.77 20.59
C ALA A 20 6.88 -0.76 20.12
N PRO A 21 7.64 0.30 20.38
CA PRO A 21 9.04 0.37 19.97
C PRO A 21 9.83 -0.75 20.65
N ASP A 22 10.46 -1.61 19.85
CA ASP A 22 11.36 -2.63 20.35
C ASP A 22 12.68 -2.00 20.77
N LYS A 23 13.19 -2.44 21.93
CA LYS A 23 14.45 -2.01 22.54
C LYS A 23 15.35 -3.20 22.89
N SER A 24 14.96 -4.42 22.53
CA SER A 24 15.65 -5.66 22.88
C SER A 24 17.11 -5.70 22.39
N SER A 25 17.41 -5.05 21.26
CA SER A 25 18.74 -4.98 20.64
C SER A 25 19.62 -3.83 21.14
N GLY A 26 19.15 -3.01 22.10
CA GLY A 26 19.81 -1.76 22.50
C GLY A 26 19.65 -0.62 21.49
N LYS A 27 19.02 -0.87 20.34
CA LYS A 27 18.59 0.13 19.35
C LYS A 27 17.08 0.27 19.40
N ARG A 28 16.56 1.47 19.14
CA ARG A 28 15.12 1.68 18.96
C ARG A 28 14.72 1.16 17.58
N VAL A 29 13.86 0.16 17.56
CA VAL A 29 13.25 -0.39 16.34
C VAL A 29 11.74 -0.13 16.38
N GLN A 30 11.18 0.32 15.26
CA GLN A 30 9.75 0.60 15.14
C GLN A 30 9.20 -0.18 13.97
N HIS A 31 8.40 -1.20 14.24
CA HIS A 31 7.68 -1.91 13.20
C HIS A 31 6.42 -1.13 12.84
N ILE A 32 6.18 -1.00 11.54
CA ILE A 32 5.02 -0.32 10.95
C ILE A 32 4.40 -1.27 9.94
N HIS A 33 3.11 -1.54 10.11
CA HIS A 33 2.32 -2.36 9.19
C HIS A 33 1.29 -1.47 8.51
N ILE A 34 1.36 -1.40 7.18
CA ILE A 34 0.41 -0.64 6.36
C ILE A 34 -0.58 -1.63 5.75
N LYS A 35 -1.85 -1.48 6.07
CA LYS A 35 -2.94 -2.20 5.41
C LYS A 35 -3.41 -1.38 4.23
N TYR A 36 -3.45 -1.99 3.06
CA TYR A 36 -4.06 -1.40 1.87
C TYR A 36 -5.45 -2.00 1.68
N ASP A 37 -6.42 -1.14 1.41
CA ASP A 37 -7.70 -1.61 0.90
C ASP A 37 -7.51 -1.73 -0.61
N GLY A 38 -7.57 -2.95 -1.15
CA GLY A 38 -7.49 -3.21 -2.59
C GLY A 38 -8.66 -2.59 -3.39
N LEU A 39 -9.43 -1.68 -2.79
CA LEU A 39 -10.36 -0.77 -3.44
C LEU A 39 -9.56 0.31 -4.19
N GLY A 40 -8.76 -0.12 -5.15
CA GLY A 40 -8.17 0.76 -6.15
C GLY A 40 -9.15 0.99 -7.28
N TYR A 41 -9.25 2.23 -7.74
CA TYR A 41 -9.87 2.53 -9.02
C TYR A 41 -9.00 1.92 -10.11
N ILE A 42 -9.54 0.95 -10.85
CA ILE A 42 -8.93 0.49 -12.11
C ILE A 42 -9.61 1.30 -13.22
N PRO A 43 -8.84 2.07 -14.01
CA PRO A 43 -9.38 2.77 -15.18
C PRO A 43 -10.11 1.80 -16.13
N LEU A 44 -11.25 2.21 -16.69
CA LEU A 44 -12.09 1.36 -17.52
C LEU A 44 -11.36 0.85 -18.78
N ASP A 45 -10.49 1.68 -19.34
CA ASP A 45 -9.63 1.37 -20.47
C ASP A 45 -8.64 0.23 -20.17
N GLU A 46 -8.08 0.19 -18.96
CA GLU A 46 -7.22 -0.93 -18.52
C GLU A 46 -8.01 -2.24 -18.35
N LEU A 47 -9.27 -2.16 -17.92
CA LEU A 47 -10.16 -3.32 -17.81
C LEU A 47 -10.53 -3.87 -19.18
N GLU A 48 -10.95 -3.00 -20.10
CA GLU A 48 -11.34 -3.38 -21.47
C GLU A 48 -10.17 -3.98 -22.27
N ALA A 49 -8.94 -3.50 -22.03
CA ALA A 49 -7.75 -4.05 -22.67
C ALA A 49 -7.43 -5.48 -22.22
N LYS A 50 -7.72 -5.82 -20.95
CA LYS A 50 -7.50 -7.17 -20.41
C LYS A 50 -8.59 -8.17 -20.81
N GLU A 51 -9.82 -7.71 -21.03
CA GLU A 51 -10.93 -8.59 -21.47
C GLU A 51 -10.78 -9.04 -22.93
N LYS A 52 -10.08 -8.24 -23.76
CA LYS A 52 -9.86 -8.52 -25.19
C LYS A 52 -8.61 -9.35 -25.50
N ALA A 53 -7.83 -9.73 -24.48
CA ALA A 53 -6.58 -10.50 -24.59
C ALA A 53 -6.81 -11.98 -24.25
#